data_AF-A0A399CX06-F1
#
_entry.id   AF-A0A399CX06-F1
#
_cell.length_a   1.000
_cell.length_b   1.000
_cell.length_c   1.000
_cell.angle_alpha   90.00
_cell.angle_beta   90.00
_cell.angle_gamma   90.00
#
_symmetry.space_group_name_H-M   'P 1'
#
loop_
_entity.id
_entity.type
_entity.pdbx_description
1 polymer ?
#
loop_
_entity_poly.entity_id
_entity_poly.type
_entity_poly.pdbx_seq_one_letter_code
_entity_poly.pdbx_strand_id
1 'polypeptide(L)'
;MVPAKIRLFIVLSTVKFKRILMELPQIRNNNVESFLDRAEIVKETAGQIQKDFGMFGVEITFSGEVENAYDELHRQLTIQISELVQRNYDKLLSVLYHVDITDHEITQAEQDLPHYSHVEIIAHQVIARELKKVLWRHYFKSKK
;
A
#
# COMPACT_ATOMS: atom_id res chain seq x y z
N MET A 1 -13.81 -17.76 -8.35
CA MET A 1 -12.50 -18.41 -8.14
C MET A 1 -11.48 -17.28 -8.08
N VAL A 2 -11.14 -16.83 -6.87
CA VAL A 2 -10.32 -15.63 -6.68
C VAL A 2 -8.86 -15.96 -7.04
N PRO A 3 -8.21 -15.21 -7.95
CA PRO A 3 -6.85 -15.51 -8.38
C PRO A 3 -5.88 -15.43 -7.19
N ALA A 4 -4.91 -16.35 -7.17
CA ALA A 4 -3.95 -16.57 -6.09
C ALA A 4 -3.10 -15.34 -5.67
N LYS A 5 -3.19 -14.24 -6.41
CA LYS A 5 -2.51 -12.95 -6.15
C LYS A 5 -3.09 -12.17 -4.96
N ILE A 6 -4.36 -12.39 -4.60
CA ILE A 6 -5.04 -11.66 -3.50
C ILE A 6 -4.72 -12.27 -2.12
N ARG A 7 -4.20 -13.51 -2.06
CA ARG A 7 -3.83 -14.18 -0.80
C ARG A 7 -2.58 -13.62 -0.12
N LEU A 8 -1.83 -12.77 -0.80
CA LEU A 8 -0.54 -12.29 -0.30
C LEU A 8 -0.67 -11.04 0.60
N PHE A 9 -1.75 -10.28 0.53
CA PHE A 9 -1.98 -9.14 1.44
C PHE A 9 -2.17 -9.56 2.92
N ILE A 10 -2.01 -10.85 3.22
CA ILE A 10 -2.53 -11.52 4.41
C ILE A 10 -1.54 -11.63 5.58
N VAL A 11 -0.24 -11.55 5.36
CA VAL A 11 0.68 -12.10 6.36
C VAL A 11 1.19 -11.03 7.38
N LEU A 12 1.05 -9.73 7.10
CA LEU A 12 1.82 -8.66 7.78
C LEU A 12 1.22 -7.95 9.00
N SER A 13 0.24 -8.49 9.72
CA SER A 13 -0.32 -7.76 10.89
C SER A 13 -0.91 -8.66 11.97
N THR A 14 -0.07 -9.43 12.65
CA THR A 14 -0.44 -10.19 13.86
C THR A 14 0.71 -10.01 14.84
N VAL A 15 0.62 -9.25 15.93
CA VAL A 15 0.00 -9.69 17.19
C VAL A 15 -0.37 -8.48 18.09
N LYS A 16 0.13 -7.26 17.84
CA LYS A 16 -0.12 -6.06 18.67
C LYS A 16 -1.39 -5.28 18.31
N PHE A 17 -2.01 -5.61 17.17
CA PHE A 17 -3.17 -4.92 16.59
C PHE A 17 -4.52 -5.25 17.26
N LYS A 18 -4.56 -6.27 18.14
CA LYS A 18 -5.80 -6.89 18.62
C LYS A 18 -6.58 -6.09 19.68
N ARG A 19 -5.94 -5.15 20.40
CA ARG A 19 -6.52 -4.57 21.63
C ARG A 19 -7.29 -3.26 21.41
N ILE A 20 -7.05 -2.53 20.32
CA ILE A 20 -7.76 -1.26 20.01
C ILE A 20 -8.99 -1.50 19.10
N LEU A 21 -9.17 -2.73 18.62
CA LEU A 21 -10.03 -3.07 17.49
C LEU A 21 -11.39 -3.65 17.89
N MET A 22 -11.88 -3.39 19.10
CA MET A 22 -13.23 -3.81 19.50
C MET A 22 -14.36 -2.93 18.93
N GLU A 23 -14.04 -1.77 18.32
CA GLU A 23 -15.05 -0.88 17.68
C GLU A 23 -14.67 -0.40 16.27
N LEU A 24 -13.76 -1.10 15.60
CA LEU A 24 -13.38 -0.86 14.21
C LEU A 24 -13.71 -2.11 13.38
N PRO A 25 -14.19 -1.99 12.14
CA PRO A 25 -14.20 -3.14 11.25
C PRO A 25 -12.77 -3.67 11.13
N GLN A 26 -12.59 -4.93 11.48
CA GLN A 26 -11.32 -5.61 11.44
C GLN A 26 -10.90 -5.80 10.00
N ILE A 27 -10.16 -4.85 9.41
CA ILE A 27 -9.59 -5.01 8.08
C ILE A 27 -8.64 -6.19 8.16
N ARG A 28 -9.06 -7.29 7.54
CA ARG A 28 -8.37 -8.55 7.40
C ARG A 28 -8.41 -8.77 5.90
N ASN A 29 -7.31 -8.98 5.23
CA ASN A 29 -7.08 -10.10 4.32
C ASN A 29 -8.27 -10.63 3.48
N ASN A 30 -9.26 -11.22 4.13
CA ASN A 30 -10.47 -11.77 3.53
C ASN A 30 -11.64 -10.76 3.37
N ASN A 31 -11.44 -9.49 3.68
CA ASN A 31 -12.43 -8.41 3.64
C ASN A 31 -11.89 -7.08 3.11
N VAL A 32 -10.61 -7.01 2.70
CA VAL A 32 -10.04 -5.80 2.05
C VAL A 32 -10.84 -5.43 0.80
N GLU A 33 -11.26 -6.43 0.02
CA GLU A 33 -12.12 -6.28 -1.16
C GLU A 33 -13.43 -5.54 -0.84
N SER A 34 -14.05 -5.82 0.32
CA SER A 34 -15.29 -5.15 0.77
C SER A 34 -15.10 -3.68 1.17
N PHE A 35 -13.86 -3.21 1.35
CA PHE A 35 -13.53 -1.79 1.55
C PHE A 35 -13.08 -1.10 0.27
N LEU A 36 -12.59 -1.87 -0.72
CA LEU A 36 -12.22 -1.39 -2.06
C LEU A 36 -13.41 -1.25 -3.00
N ASP A 37 -14.57 -1.81 -2.65
CA ASP A 37 -15.88 -1.61 -3.34
C ASP A 37 -16.35 -0.14 -3.37
N ARG A 38 -15.60 0.77 -2.77
CA ARG A 38 -15.81 2.22 -2.84
C ARG A 38 -14.76 2.80 -3.78
N ALA A 39 -15.14 3.00 -5.04
CA ALA A 39 -14.32 3.69 -6.04
C ALA A 39 -13.64 4.97 -5.52
N GLU A 40 -14.26 5.67 -4.56
CA GLU A 40 -13.70 6.80 -3.83
C GLU A 40 -12.40 6.46 -3.07
N ILE A 41 -12.38 5.37 -2.30
CA ILE A 41 -11.21 4.92 -1.53
C ILE A 41 -10.05 4.61 -2.48
N VAL A 42 -10.32 3.90 -3.58
CA VAL A 42 -9.30 3.58 -4.59
C VAL A 42 -8.72 4.84 -5.22
N LYS A 43 -9.58 5.77 -5.64
CA LYS A 43 -9.16 7.07 -6.20
C LYS A 43 -8.35 7.90 -5.20
N GLU A 44 -8.76 7.93 -3.94
CA GLU A 44 -8.01 8.63 -2.89
C GLU A 44 -6.65 7.99 -2.62
N THR A 45 -6.58 6.65 -2.55
CA THR A 45 -5.31 5.92 -2.36
C THR A 45 -4.36 6.17 -3.52
N ALA A 46 -4.84 6.04 -4.76
CA ALA A 46 -4.07 6.37 -5.94
C ALA A 46 -3.56 7.83 -5.87
N GLY A 47 -4.45 8.78 -5.57
CA GLY A 47 -4.09 10.19 -5.45
C GLY A 47 -3.04 10.49 -4.37
N GLN A 48 -3.03 9.76 -3.24
CA GLN A 48 -1.95 9.90 -2.25
C GLN A 48 -0.61 9.39 -2.81
N ILE A 49 -0.60 8.22 -3.44
CA ILE A 49 0.62 7.66 -4.04
C ILE A 49 1.19 8.62 -5.09
N GLN A 50 0.35 9.13 -5.98
CA GLN A 50 0.75 10.10 -7.01
C GLN A 50 1.36 11.37 -6.39
N LYS A 51 0.75 11.88 -5.32
CA LYS A 51 1.22 13.07 -4.62
C LYS A 51 2.57 12.81 -3.95
N ASP A 52 2.68 11.74 -3.17
CA ASP A 52 3.85 11.45 -2.35
C ASP A 52 5.08 11.18 -3.22
N PHE A 53 4.93 10.40 -4.30
CA PHE A 53 6.01 10.16 -5.27
C PHE A 53 6.31 11.42 -6.11
N GLY A 54 5.27 12.18 -6.48
CA GLY A 54 5.40 13.42 -7.23
C GLY A 54 6.24 14.48 -6.51
N MET A 55 6.22 14.53 -5.18
CA MET A 55 7.07 15.44 -4.39
C MET A 55 8.58 15.21 -4.61
N PHE A 56 8.98 14.00 -5.02
CA PHE A 56 10.37 13.63 -5.28
C PHE A 56 10.71 13.58 -6.78
N GLY A 57 9.80 14.08 -7.62
CA GLY A 57 9.90 14.07 -9.07
C GLY A 57 9.75 12.67 -9.68
N VAL A 58 9.00 11.79 -9.02
CA VAL A 58 8.66 10.46 -9.53
C VAL A 58 7.20 10.46 -9.95
N GLU A 59 6.95 10.21 -11.23
CA GLU A 59 5.60 10.26 -11.77
C GLU A 59 4.91 8.90 -11.66
N ILE A 60 3.77 8.88 -10.96
CA ILE A 60 2.83 7.77 -10.93
C ILE A 60 1.51 8.29 -11.50
N THR A 61 0.88 7.50 -12.36
CA THR A 61 -0.40 7.82 -13.01
C THR A 61 -1.47 6.83 -12.58
N PHE A 62 -2.73 7.27 -12.60
CA PHE A 62 -3.87 6.41 -12.38
C PHE A 62 -4.89 6.62 -13.48
N SER A 63 -5.21 5.55 -14.20
CA SER A 63 -6.15 5.52 -15.32
C SER A 63 -7.58 5.93 -14.94
N GLY A 64 -7.94 5.80 -13.67
CA GLY A 64 -9.32 5.92 -13.19
C GLY A 64 -10.09 4.60 -13.23
N GLU A 65 -9.52 3.53 -13.80
CA GLU A 65 -10.10 2.18 -13.80
C GLU A 65 -9.90 1.50 -12.45
N VAL A 66 -10.97 1.45 -11.65
CA VAL A 66 -10.92 0.94 -10.28
C VAL A 66 -10.64 -0.57 -10.23
N GLU A 67 -11.16 -1.33 -11.18
CA GLU A 67 -11.05 -2.81 -11.22
C GLU A 67 -9.59 -3.28 -11.31
N ASN A 68 -8.75 -2.54 -12.02
CA ASN A 68 -7.34 -2.88 -12.25
C ASN A 68 -6.36 -1.99 -11.48
N ALA A 69 -6.86 -1.09 -10.63
CA ALA A 69 -6.07 -0.06 -9.97
C ALA A 69 -4.87 -0.62 -9.20
N TYR A 70 -5.06 -1.75 -8.50
CA TYR A 70 -3.99 -2.38 -7.76
C TYR A 70 -2.84 -2.84 -8.67
N ASP A 71 -3.15 -3.60 -9.72
CA ASP A 71 -2.14 -4.13 -10.64
C ASP A 71 -1.46 -3.01 -11.43
N GLU A 72 -2.20 -1.96 -11.78
CA GLU A 72 -1.68 -0.74 -12.42
C GLU A 72 -0.67 -0.02 -11.53
N LEU A 73 -1.07 0.33 -10.31
CA LEU A 73 -0.24 1.07 -9.35
C LEU A 73 0.97 0.24 -8.93
N HIS A 74 0.77 -1.05 -8.64
CA HIS A 74 1.85 -1.95 -8.26
C HIS A 74 2.91 -2.05 -9.36
N ARG A 75 2.49 -2.20 -10.62
CA ARG A 75 3.42 -2.26 -11.75
C ARG A 75 4.23 -0.97 -11.88
N GLN A 76 3.59 0.19 -11.81
CA GLN A 76 4.27 1.47 -11.91
C GLN A 76 5.26 1.67 -10.75
N LEU A 77 4.82 1.39 -9.52
CA LEU A 77 5.66 1.47 -8.33
C LEU A 77 6.87 0.54 -8.42
N THR A 78 6.68 -0.72 -8.83
CA THR A 78 7.79 -1.66 -8.98
C THR A 78 8.84 -1.15 -9.99
N ILE A 79 8.41 -0.59 -11.12
CA ILE A 79 9.33 0.01 -12.10
C ILE A 79 10.09 1.17 -11.47
N GLN A 80 9.38 2.13 -10.88
CA GLN A 80 9.98 3.34 -10.32
C GLN A 80 10.91 3.03 -9.14
N ILE A 81 10.51 2.14 -8.23
CA ILE A 81 11.36 1.70 -7.11
C ILE A 81 12.60 0.98 -7.63
N SER A 82 12.46 0.11 -8.65
CA SER A 82 13.63 -0.55 -9.26
C SER A 82 14.63 0.47 -9.81
N GLU A 83 14.15 1.51 -10.49
CA GLU A 83 15.00 2.59 -11.01
C GLU A 83 15.69 3.36 -9.88
N LEU A 84 14.97 3.66 -8.79
CA LEU A 84 15.55 4.35 -7.64
C LEU A 84 16.59 3.49 -6.93
N VAL A 85 16.35 2.18 -6.75
CA VAL A 85 17.34 1.24 -6.19
C VAL A 85 18.64 1.27 -7.01
N GLN A 86 18.53 1.28 -8.34
CA GLN A 86 19.69 1.22 -9.23
C GLN A 86 20.44 2.55 -9.38
N ARG A 87 19.72 3.68 -9.33
CA ARG A 87 20.25 4.99 -9.74
C ARG A 87 20.32 6.03 -8.63
N ASN A 88 19.47 5.93 -7.61
CA ASN A 88 19.38 6.93 -6.55
C ASN A 88 18.71 6.37 -5.28
N TYR A 89 19.44 5.54 -4.55
CA TYR A 89 18.94 4.88 -3.34
C TYR A 89 18.57 5.88 -2.23
N ASP A 90 19.31 6.98 -2.09
CA ASP A 90 19.00 8.04 -1.10
C ASP A 90 17.63 8.68 -1.36
N LYS A 91 17.26 8.85 -2.64
CA LYS A 91 15.92 9.31 -3.01
C LYS A 91 14.85 8.27 -2.65
N LEU A 92 15.11 6.98 -2.85
CA LEU A 92 14.20 5.92 -2.40
C LEU A 92 13.96 6.03 -0.89
N LEU A 93 15.02 6.12 -0.09
CA LEU A 93 14.90 6.25 1.36
C LEU A 93 14.08 7.49 1.76
N SER A 94 14.27 8.60 1.06
CA SER A 94 13.51 9.83 1.28
C SER A 94 12.01 9.65 1.00
N VAL A 95 11.66 8.94 -0.08
CA VAL A 95 10.27 8.60 -0.41
C VAL A 95 9.66 7.69 0.65
N LEU A 96 10.37 6.61 1.04
CA LEU A 96 9.86 5.64 2.02
C LEU A 96 9.64 6.28 3.39
N TYR A 97 10.54 7.16 3.82
CA TYR A 97 10.35 7.94 5.03
C TYR A 97 9.11 8.84 4.96
N HIS A 98 8.88 9.51 3.82
CA HIS A 98 7.70 10.36 3.61
C HIS A 98 6.38 9.57 3.63
N VAL A 99 6.39 8.36 3.04
CA VAL A 99 5.23 7.45 3.04
C VAL A 99 5.01 6.83 4.43
N ASP A 100 5.93 7.03 5.39
CA ASP A 100 5.98 6.40 6.71
C ASP A 100 6.16 4.87 6.65
N ILE A 101 7.12 4.38 5.86
CA ILE A 101 7.53 2.97 5.82
C ILE A 101 8.89 2.83 6.51
N THR A 102 8.97 1.89 7.45
CA THR A 102 10.19 1.61 8.21
C THR A 102 10.91 0.36 7.71
N ASP A 103 12.23 0.25 7.93
CA ASP A 103 13.02 -0.94 7.61
C ASP A 103 12.47 -2.21 8.29
N HIS A 104 11.94 -2.06 9.50
CA HIS A 104 11.31 -3.15 10.23
C HIS A 104 10.06 -3.69 9.51
N GLU A 105 9.21 -2.80 8.97
CA GLU A 105 8.04 -3.20 8.19
C GLU A 105 8.44 -3.88 6.89
N ILE A 106 9.50 -3.41 6.22
CA ILE A 106 10.05 -4.05 5.01
C ILE A 106 10.60 -5.45 5.35
N THR A 107 11.40 -5.56 6.40
CA THR A 107 11.99 -6.84 6.83
C THR A 107 10.92 -7.86 7.19
N GLN A 108 9.87 -7.42 7.91
CA GLN A 108 8.74 -8.30 8.20
C GLN A 108 8.05 -8.71 6.90
N ALA A 109 7.88 -7.78 5.96
CA ALA A 109 7.23 -8.06 4.68
C ALA A 109 8.00 -9.06 3.82
N GLU A 110 9.32 -9.07 3.87
CA GLU A 110 10.14 -10.09 3.20
C GLU A 110 9.92 -11.50 3.76
N GLN A 111 9.75 -11.63 5.08
CA GLN A 111 9.46 -12.93 5.70
C GLN A 111 8.07 -13.43 5.31
N ASP A 112 7.14 -12.50 5.20
CA ASP A 112 5.73 -12.74 4.99
C ASP A 112 5.39 -13.01 3.51
N LEU A 113 6.24 -12.50 2.61
CA LEU A 113 6.08 -12.54 1.15
C LEU A 113 7.33 -13.14 0.46
N PRO A 114 7.79 -14.36 0.82
CA PRO A 114 9.09 -14.87 0.39
C PRO A 114 9.20 -15.14 -1.12
N HIS A 115 8.09 -15.08 -1.85
CA HIS A 115 8.03 -15.29 -3.30
C HIS A 115 8.14 -14.00 -4.12
N TYR A 116 8.17 -12.84 -3.46
CA TYR A 116 8.25 -11.53 -4.10
C TYR A 116 9.66 -10.97 -3.98
N SER A 117 10.08 -10.21 -4.98
CA SER A 117 11.33 -9.46 -4.90
C SER A 117 11.23 -8.31 -3.90
N HIS A 118 12.36 -7.85 -3.39
CA HIS A 118 12.45 -6.69 -2.49
C HIS A 118 11.70 -5.46 -3.05
N VAL A 119 11.83 -5.20 -4.35
CA VAL A 119 11.15 -4.09 -5.03
C VAL A 119 9.63 -4.25 -5.02
N GLU A 120 9.12 -5.44 -5.33
CA GLU A 120 7.68 -5.73 -5.29
C GLU A 120 7.13 -5.63 -3.86
N ILE A 121 7.91 -6.08 -2.87
CA ILE A 121 7.56 -5.97 -1.46
C ILE A 121 7.40 -4.51 -1.05
N ILE A 122 8.35 -3.63 -1.43
CA ILE A 122 8.23 -2.19 -1.18
C ILE A 122 6.99 -1.62 -1.87
N ALA A 123 6.74 -1.99 -3.13
CA ALA A 123 5.55 -1.54 -3.86
C ALA A 123 4.25 -1.94 -3.14
N HIS A 124 4.16 -3.17 -2.62
CA HIS A 124 3.06 -3.61 -1.78
C HIS A 124 2.93 -2.77 -0.51
N GLN A 125 4.04 -2.48 0.18
CA GLN A 125 4.02 -1.68 1.41
C GLN A 125 3.52 -0.25 1.17
N VAL A 126 3.96 0.40 0.08
CA VAL A 126 3.50 1.74 -0.31
C VAL A 126 1.97 1.77 -0.47
N ILE A 127 1.42 0.84 -1.25
CA ILE A 127 -0.03 0.77 -1.48
C ILE A 127 -0.77 0.51 -0.17
N ALA A 128 -0.30 -0.44 0.63
CA ALA A 128 -0.92 -0.79 1.90
C ALA A 128 -0.93 0.40 2.89
N ARG A 129 0.17 1.15 2.93
CA ARG A 129 0.33 2.30 3.82
C ARG A 129 -0.62 3.44 3.45
N GLU A 130 -0.73 3.77 2.17
CA GLU A 130 -1.63 4.82 1.71
C GLU A 130 -3.10 4.44 1.84
N LEU A 131 -3.46 3.19 1.54
CA LEU A 131 -4.80 2.68 1.80
C LEU A 131 -5.18 2.79 3.28
N LYS A 132 -4.27 2.41 4.18
CA LYS A 132 -4.49 2.53 5.63
C LYS A 132 -4.73 3.98 6.04
N LYS A 133 -3.94 4.93 5.54
CA LYS A 133 -4.12 6.37 5.82
C LYS A 133 -5.49 6.87 5.34
N VAL A 134 -5.91 6.49 4.12
CA VAL A 134 -7.22 6.83 3.55
C VAL A 134 -8.36 6.30 4.44
N LEU A 135 -8.34 5.01 4.76
CA LEU A 135 -9.39 4.39 5.57
C LEU A 135 -9.50 5.00 6.97
N TRP A 136 -8.35 5.36 7.57
CA TRP A 136 -8.32 6.07 8.86
C TRP A 136 -8.99 7.45 8.78
N ARG A 137 -8.70 8.23 7.74
CA ARG A 137 -9.34 9.55 7.54
C ARG A 137 -10.85 9.42 7.43
N HIS A 138 -11.35 8.45 6.67
CA HIS A 138 -12.78 8.19 6.51
C HIS A 138 -13.44 7.81 7.85
N TYR A 139 -12.83 6.90 8.61
CA TYR A 139 -13.36 6.45 9.90
C TYR A 139 -13.49 7.58 10.92
N PHE A 140 -12.49 8.44 11.05
CA PHE A 140 -12.55 9.55 12.01
C PHE A 140 -13.44 10.71 11.52
N LYS A 141 -13.62 10.88 10.21
CA LYS A 141 -14.55 11.85 9.64
C LYS A 141 -16.00 11.47 9.93
N SER A 142 -16.35 10.18 9.88
CA SER A 142 -17.72 9.71 10.16
C SER A 142 -18.10 9.71 11.65
N LYS A 143 -17.14 9.97 12.56
CA LYS A 143 -17.38 10.06 14.02
C LYS A 143 -17.49 11.50 14.54
N LYS A 144 -17.40 12.51 13.66
CA LYS A 144 -17.70 13.91 13.97
C LYS A 144 -19.17 14.19 13.70
#